data_AF-A0A3D0L9H6-F1
#
_entry.id   AF-A0A3D0L9H6-F1
#
_cell.length_a   1.000
_cell.length_b   1.000
_cell.length_c   1.000
_cell.angle_alpha   90.00
_cell.angle_beta   90.00
_cell.angle_gamma   90.00
#
_symmetry.space_group_name_H-M   'P 1'
#
loop_
_entity.id
_entity.type
_entity.pdbx_description
1 polymer ?
#
loop_
_entity_poly.entity_id
_entity_poly.type
_entity_poly.pdbx_seq_one_letter_code
_entity_poly.pdbx_strand_id
1 'polypeptide(L)'
;EDFYNNDYGLAFEAQLLSGNTFLPGLFGKVGASVAFKEKKMAWAASVGYKLSLSDTFYLKPVVGYTGAATLDPATSDENTLAGGVLLGWGETADANAGVYYLDNDGAKKVTPGLSFNFKLPLTNSTTNKLTYLTLIPSLYTGTIVPNLTAGLISQMDIPFIEGAEFGVAVIGGVKYDLKVSDGITVTPQVGARFANKASLAYPSMLDQNKKLFDANTDNGGVKDNNNMSAYGLLNLKAGIDISGLISNTTFSFWYQSRNLLDTADGAKKAGTLNVSAKIAL
;
A
#
# COMPACT_ATOMS: atom_id res chain seq x y z
N GLU A 1 0.70 1.80 -10.04
CA GLU A 1 0.94 0.80 -11.11
C GLU A 1 0.38 1.33 -12.41
N ASP A 2 1.04 1.05 -13.52
CA ASP A 2 0.50 1.37 -14.83
C ASP A 2 -0.80 0.58 -14.98
N PHE A 3 -1.93 1.29 -15.12
CA PHE A 3 -3.26 0.68 -15.27
C PHE A 3 -3.40 -0.17 -16.55
N TYR A 4 -2.34 -0.24 -17.37
CA TYR A 4 -2.37 -0.70 -18.75
C TYR A 4 -1.18 -1.63 -19.00
N ASN A 5 -1.37 -2.94 -18.85
CA ASN A 5 -0.43 -3.95 -19.34
C ASN A 5 -0.65 -4.17 -20.85
N ASN A 6 0.36 -4.59 -21.61
CA ASN A 6 0.39 -4.69 -23.08
C ASN A 6 -0.63 -5.69 -23.73
N ASP A 7 -1.62 -6.16 -22.98
CA ASP A 7 -2.67 -7.09 -23.44
C ASP A 7 -3.98 -6.38 -23.88
N TYR A 8 -4.05 -5.04 -23.78
CA TYR A 8 -5.19 -4.25 -24.27
C TYR A 8 -5.03 -3.90 -25.75
N GLY A 9 -6.05 -4.19 -26.56
CA GLY A 9 -6.03 -3.88 -27.99
C GLY A 9 -6.39 -2.44 -28.33
N LEU A 10 -7.02 -1.71 -27.40
CA LEU A 10 -7.26 -0.26 -27.44
C LEU A 10 -7.30 0.29 -26.01
N ALA A 11 -6.65 1.43 -25.78
CA ALA A 11 -6.74 2.19 -24.53
C ALA A 11 -6.83 3.69 -24.82
N PHE A 12 -7.62 4.41 -24.04
CA PHE A 12 -7.65 5.87 -24.04
C PHE A 12 -7.50 6.41 -22.62
N GLU A 13 -6.77 7.51 -22.49
CA GLU A 13 -6.72 8.32 -21.28
C GLU A 13 -6.89 9.78 -21.69
N ALA A 14 -7.79 10.49 -21.01
CA ALA A 14 -7.90 11.93 -21.09
C ALA A 14 -7.71 12.52 -19.69
N GLN A 15 -6.90 13.57 -19.61
CA GLN A 15 -6.63 14.29 -18.37
C GLN A 15 -6.94 15.77 -18.57
N LEU A 16 -7.57 16.40 -17.57
CA LEU A 16 -7.68 17.85 -17.53
C LEU A 16 -6.27 18.45 -17.51
N LEU A 17 -5.96 19.29 -18.49
CA LEU A 17 -4.65 19.94 -18.61
C LEU A 17 -4.31 20.66 -17.29
N SER A 18 -3.13 20.33 -16.74
CA SER A 18 -2.58 21.04 -15.59
C SER A 18 -2.41 22.52 -15.97
N GLY A 19 -3.07 23.42 -15.25
CA GLY A 19 -3.04 24.86 -15.56
C GLY A 19 -4.27 25.40 -16.29
N ASN A 20 -5.39 24.67 -16.33
CA ASN A 20 -6.68 25.24 -16.75
C ASN A 20 -6.96 26.52 -15.93
N THR A 21 -7.06 27.66 -16.63
CA THR A 21 -7.25 29.00 -16.04
C THR A 21 -8.58 29.17 -15.30
N PHE A 22 -9.53 28.26 -15.53
CA PHE A 22 -10.87 28.31 -14.93
C PHE A 22 -10.86 27.97 -13.43
N LEU A 23 -10.13 26.93 -13.02
CA LEU A 23 -10.02 26.47 -11.63
C LEU A 23 -8.63 25.87 -11.35
N PRO A 24 -7.64 26.69 -10.96
CA PRO A 24 -6.31 26.21 -10.58
C PRO A 24 -6.39 25.16 -9.48
N GLY A 25 -5.65 24.06 -9.63
CA GLY A 25 -5.62 22.93 -8.69
C GLY A 25 -6.63 21.82 -8.97
N LEU A 26 -7.63 22.04 -9.83
CA LEU A 26 -8.54 20.99 -10.30
C LEU A 26 -7.81 20.04 -11.25
N PHE A 27 -7.95 18.75 -11.01
CA PHE A 27 -7.50 17.71 -11.93
C PHE A 27 -8.58 16.66 -12.08
N GLY A 28 -8.60 16.04 -13.26
CA GLY A 28 -9.50 14.96 -13.57
C GLY A 28 -8.85 14.05 -14.59
N LYS A 29 -9.11 12.75 -14.45
CA LYS A 29 -8.65 11.72 -15.37
C LYS A 29 -9.83 10.83 -15.71
N VAL A 30 -9.99 10.52 -16.98
CA VAL A 30 -10.88 9.46 -17.45
C VAL A 30 -10.09 8.55 -18.35
N GLY A 31 -10.40 7.27 -18.32
CA GLY A 31 -9.80 6.31 -19.24
C GLY A 31 -10.69 5.10 -19.41
N ALA A 32 -10.47 4.40 -20.50
CA ALA A 32 -11.00 3.05 -20.66
C ALA A 32 -10.06 2.22 -21.52
N SER A 33 -10.16 0.92 -21.38
CA SER A 33 -9.38 -0.06 -22.12
C SER A 33 -10.24 -1.26 -22.49
N VAL A 34 -9.89 -1.90 -23.60
CA VAL A 34 -10.53 -3.14 -24.06
C VAL A 34 -9.45 -4.19 -24.33
N ALA A 35 -9.54 -5.31 -23.63
CA ALA A 35 -8.73 -6.49 -23.84
C ALA A 35 -9.52 -7.49 -24.69
N PHE A 36 -9.17 -7.60 -25.98
CA PHE A 36 -9.88 -8.48 -26.90
C PHE A 36 -9.72 -9.96 -26.56
N LYS A 37 -8.51 -10.37 -26.14
CA LYS A 37 -8.20 -11.75 -25.79
C LYS A 37 -8.95 -12.22 -24.53
N GLU A 38 -8.99 -11.36 -23.52
CA GLU A 38 -9.70 -11.64 -22.27
C GLU A 38 -11.19 -11.32 -22.35
N LYS A 39 -11.65 -10.73 -23.46
CA LYS A 39 -13.01 -10.25 -23.63
C LYS A 39 -13.44 -9.33 -22.48
N LYS A 40 -12.57 -8.41 -22.07
CA LYS A 40 -12.83 -7.47 -20.97
C LYS A 40 -12.78 -6.03 -21.43
N MET A 41 -13.64 -5.20 -20.84
CA MET A 41 -13.61 -3.75 -20.95
C MET A 41 -13.49 -3.19 -19.54
N ALA A 42 -12.56 -2.25 -19.34
CA ALA A 42 -12.41 -1.53 -18.09
C ALA A 42 -12.52 -0.03 -18.34
N TRP A 43 -13.05 0.71 -17.38
CA TRP A 43 -13.13 2.17 -17.40
C TRP A 43 -12.81 2.73 -16.02
N ALA A 44 -12.29 3.94 -16.02
CA ALA A 44 -11.97 4.67 -14.80
C ALA A 44 -12.26 6.16 -15.01
N ALA A 45 -12.76 6.80 -13.96
CA ALA A 45 -12.91 8.23 -13.88
C ALA A 45 -12.46 8.70 -12.49
N SER A 46 -11.77 9.82 -12.42
CA SER A 46 -11.41 10.44 -11.14
C SER A 46 -11.39 11.95 -11.28
N VAL A 47 -11.74 12.62 -10.19
CA VAL A 47 -11.64 14.06 -10.04
C VAL A 47 -11.08 14.37 -8.66
N GLY A 48 -10.23 15.37 -8.59
CA GLY A 48 -9.69 15.84 -7.34
C GLY A 48 -9.24 17.28 -7.43
N TYR A 49 -8.93 17.85 -6.28
CA TYR A 49 -8.55 19.24 -6.17
C TYR A 49 -7.33 19.38 -5.25
N LYS A 50 -6.24 19.99 -5.72
CA LYS A 50 -5.08 20.33 -4.90
C LYS A 50 -5.27 21.76 -4.38
N LEU A 51 -5.61 21.89 -3.10
CA LEU A 51 -5.70 23.16 -2.38
C LEU A 51 -4.37 23.43 -1.68
N SER A 52 -3.60 24.39 -2.16
CA SER A 52 -2.43 24.88 -1.42
C SER A 52 -2.89 25.58 -0.13
N LEU A 53 -2.33 25.16 1.01
CA LEU A 53 -2.53 25.81 2.30
C LEU A 53 -1.39 26.81 2.59
N SER A 54 -0.19 26.48 2.12
CA SER A 54 1.01 27.33 2.12
C SER A 54 1.95 26.90 0.99
N ASP A 55 3.15 27.48 0.95
CA ASP A 55 4.22 27.06 0.02
C ASP A 55 4.68 25.61 0.27
N THR A 56 4.41 25.07 1.45
CA THR A 56 4.83 23.72 1.85
C THR A 56 3.68 22.73 1.89
N PHE A 57 2.52 23.14 2.42
CA PHE A 57 1.41 22.24 2.73
C PHE A 57 0.26 22.37 1.73
N TYR A 58 -0.38 21.25 1.42
CA TYR A 58 -1.59 21.22 0.59
C TYR A 58 -2.57 20.14 1.05
N LEU A 59 -3.86 20.36 0.77
CA LEU A 59 -4.89 19.34 0.84
C LEU A 59 -5.23 18.85 -0.57
N LYS A 60 -5.45 17.54 -0.71
CA LYS A 60 -5.80 16.90 -1.98
C LYS A 60 -6.93 15.90 -1.79
N PRO A 61 -8.19 16.35 -1.68
CA PRO A 61 -9.35 15.48 -1.84
C PRO A 61 -9.44 14.92 -3.25
N VAL A 62 -9.77 13.63 -3.36
CA VAL A 62 -9.97 12.91 -4.62
C VAL A 62 -11.15 11.96 -4.47
N VAL A 63 -11.96 11.85 -5.52
CA VAL A 63 -12.93 10.78 -5.69
C VAL A 63 -12.72 10.14 -7.05
N GLY A 64 -12.85 8.84 -7.12
CA GLY A 64 -12.68 8.05 -8.32
C GLY A 64 -13.65 6.89 -8.38
N TYR A 65 -13.90 6.45 -9.60
CA TYR A 65 -14.75 5.32 -9.91
C TYR A 65 -14.02 4.47 -10.93
N THR A 66 -14.03 3.17 -10.72
CA THR A 66 -13.53 2.19 -11.69
C THR A 66 -14.62 1.17 -11.95
N GLY A 67 -14.73 0.71 -13.19
CA GLY A 67 -15.58 -0.40 -13.55
C GLY A 67 -14.87 -1.33 -14.53
N ALA A 68 -15.21 -2.61 -14.47
CA ALA A 68 -14.79 -3.61 -15.42
C ALA A 68 -15.97 -4.54 -15.73
N ALA A 69 -16.17 -4.79 -17.02
CA ALA A 69 -17.13 -5.74 -17.54
C ALA A 69 -16.39 -6.80 -18.34
N THR A 70 -16.82 -8.05 -18.22
CA THR A 70 -16.41 -9.10 -19.17
C THR A 70 -17.55 -9.29 -20.15
N LEU A 71 -17.26 -9.49 -21.44
CA LEU A 71 -18.25 -9.78 -22.48
C LEU A 71 -18.86 -11.20 -22.35
N ASP A 72 -18.63 -11.87 -21.23
CA ASP A 72 -19.30 -13.11 -20.85
C ASP A 72 -20.54 -12.77 -19.99
N PRO A 73 -21.76 -13.07 -20.45
CA PRO A 73 -22.99 -12.78 -19.70
C PRO A 73 -23.08 -13.52 -18.35
N ALA A 74 -22.22 -14.49 -18.06
CA ALA A 74 -22.18 -15.21 -16.79
C ALA A 74 -21.37 -14.51 -15.68
N THR A 75 -20.59 -13.48 -16.00
CA THR A 75 -19.74 -12.78 -15.02
C THR A 75 -20.31 -11.40 -14.67
N SER A 76 -20.37 -11.07 -13.39
CA SER A 76 -20.87 -9.77 -12.92
C SER A 76 -19.87 -8.65 -13.18
N ASP A 77 -20.37 -7.47 -13.53
CA ASP A 77 -19.56 -6.25 -13.61
C ASP A 77 -18.94 -5.90 -12.25
N GLU A 78 -17.64 -5.66 -12.24
CA GLU A 78 -16.89 -5.21 -11.08
C GLU A 78 -16.82 -3.69 -11.09
N ASN A 79 -17.54 -3.04 -10.20
CA ASN A 79 -17.50 -1.59 -10.04
C ASN A 79 -16.95 -1.24 -8.67
N THR A 80 -16.19 -0.16 -8.55
CA THR A 80 -15.64 0.32 -7.27
C THR A 80 -15.66 1.84 -7.25
N LEU A 81 -16.23 2.41 -6.19
CA LEU A 81 -16.06 3.80 -5.82
C LEU A 81 -14.90 3.90 -4.84
N ALA A 82 -13.97 4.81 -5.06
CA ALA A 82 -12.90 5.12 -4.15
C ALA A 82 -12.86 6.62 -3.89
N GLY A 83 -12.39 7.01 -2.73
CA GLY A 83 -12.17 8.41 -2.43
C GLY A 83 -11.18 8.58 -1.29
N GLY A 84 -10.74 9.80 -1.08
CA GLY A 84 -9.79 10.07 -0.01
C GLY A 84 -9.35 11.52 0.03
N VAL A 85 -8.61 11.84 1.08
CA VAL A 85 -7.96 13.12 1.25
C VAL A 85 -6.50 12.88 1.64
N LEU A 86 -5.61 13.66 1.03
CA LEU A 86 -4.21 13.74 1.40
C LEU A 86 -3.91 15.13 1.95
N LEU A 87 -3.37 15.22 3.16
CA LEU A 87 -2.61 16.37 3.63
C LEU A 87 -1.15 16.12 3.28
N GLY A 88 -0.65 16.80 2.25
CA GLY A 88 0.70 16.59 1.74
C GLY A 88 1.67 17.74 2.05
N TRP A 89 2.96 17.42 2.11
CA TRP A 89 4.04 18.40 2.24
C TRP A 89 5.19 18.05 1.29
N GLY A 90 5.25 18.73 0.14
CA GLY A 90 6.23 18.43 -0.90
C GLY A 90 5.73 17.47 -1.99
N GLU A 91 6.66 17.09 -2.86
CA GLU A 91 6.34 16.44 -4.14
C GLU A 91 6.27 14.92 -4.04
N THR A 92 5.45 14.33 -4.91
CA THR A 92 5.39 12.87 -5.06
C THR A 92 6.68 12.38 -5.70
N ALA A 93 7.30 11.37 -5.11
CA ALA A 93 8.47 10.73 -5.69
C ALA A 93 8.02 9.51 -6.51
N ASP A 94 8.46 9.39 -7.76
CA ASP A 94 8.31 8.17 -8.58
C ASP A 94 9.27 7.05 -8.15
N ALA A 95 9.43 6.88 -6.84
CA ALA A 95 10.27 5.87 -6.20
C ALA A 95 9.51 5.23 -5.03
N ASN A 96 10.10 4.18 -4.47
CA ASN A 96 9.63 3.57 -3.22
C ASN A 96 10.03 4.45 -2.03
N ALA A 97 9.37 4.25 -0.88
CA ALA A 97 9.78 4.90 0.37
C ALA A 97 11.23 4.54 0.77
N GLY A 98 11.74 3.42 0.24
CA GLY A 98 13.07 2.93 0.54
C GLY A 98 13.24 2.60 2.02
N VAL A 99 12.16 2.26 2.72
CA VAL A 99 12.13 1.68 4.06
C VAL A 99 11.55 0.26 3.99
N TYR A 100 11.91 -0.60 4.93
CA TYR A 100 11.56 -2.01 4.86
C TYR A 100 10.06 -2.21 4.77
N TYR A 101 9.64 -3.16 3.93
CA TYR A 101 8.25 -3.50 3.66
C TYR A 101 7.47 -2.43 2.88
N LEU A 102 8.06 -1.25 2.63
CA LEU A 102 7.54 -0.20 1.73
C LEU A 102 8.53 0.04 0.57
N ASP A 103 9.46 -0.89 0.34
CA ASP A 103 10.54 -0.85 -0.63
C ASP A 103 10.26 -1.71 -1.88
N ASN A 104 9.04 -2.21 -2.05
CA ASN A 104 8.63 -3.03 -3.21
C ASN A 104 7.86 -2.24 -4.28
N ASP A 105 7.70 -2.86 -5.45
CA ASP A 105 7.06 -2.22 -6.62
C ASP A 105 5.61 -1.80 -6.38
N GLY A 106 4.87 -2.51 -5.51
CA GLY A 106 3.51 -2.14 -5.11
C GLY A 106 3.43 -0.92 -4.18
N ALA A 107 4.57 -0.41 -3.71
CA ALA A 107 4.69 0.81 -2.90
C ALA A 107 5.36 1.98 -3.66
N LYS A 108 5.51 1.86 -4.99
CA LYS A 108 5.96 2.96 -5.86
C LYS A 108 4.98 4.14 -5.80
N LYS A 109 5.51 5.36 -5.98
CA LYS A 109 4.76 6.63 -5.99
C LYS A 109 4.35 7.11 -4.60
N VAL A 110 5.29 7.07 -3.64
CA VAL A 110 5.05 7.65 -2.32
C VAL A 110 4.97 9.18 -2.38
N THR A 111 3.91 9.71 -1.77
CA THR A 111 3.73 11.15 -1.59
C THR A 111 3.93 11.48 -0.11
N PRO A 112 4.82 12.44 0.24
CA PRO A 112 4.96 12.89 1.62
C PRO A 112 3.64 13.51 2.10
N GLY A 113 3.15 13.04 3.23
CA GLY A 113 1.84 13.43 3.73
C GLY A 113 1.19 12.42 4.64
N LEU A 114 0.01 12.80 5.14
CA LEU A 114 -0.97 11.95 5.80
C LEU A 114 -2.18 11.80 4.87
N SER A 115 -2.54 10.58 4.51
CA SER A 115 -3.71 10.32 3.68
C SER A 115 -4.70 9.40 4.36
N PHE A 116 -5.98 9.62 4.08
CA PHE A 116 -7.08 8.73 4.44
C PHE A 116 -7.86 8.43 3.17
N ASN A 117 -7.89 7.16 2.79
CA ASN A 117 -8.60 6.73 1.59
C ASN A 117 -9.62 5.66 1.94
N PHE A 118 -10.66 5.56 1.13
CA PHE A 118 -11.64 4.50 1.20
C PHE A 118 -11.85 3.84 -0.16
N LYS A 119 -12.23 2.56 -0.13
CA LYS A 119 -12.69 1.81 -1.31
C LYS A 119 -14.01 1.13 -0.99
N LEU A 120 -14.97 1.26 -1.89
CA LEU A 120 -16.33 0.77 -1.79
C LEU A 120 -16.68 0.00 -3.08
N PRO A 121 -16.63 -1.34 -3.06
CA PRO A 121 -17.07 -2.16 -4.17
C PRO A 121 -18.58 -1.99 -4.42
N LEU A 122 -18.99 -1.76 -5.66
CA LEU A 122 -20.37 -1.49 -6.09
C LEU A 122 -20.96 -2.63 -6.94
N THR A 123 -20.47 -3.86 -6.78
CA THR A 123 -20.85 -5.01 -7.61
C THR A 123 -22.37 -5.16 -7.70
N ASN A 124 -22.89 -5.27 -8.93
CA ASN A 124 -24.32 -5.42 -9.21
C ASN A 124 -24.62 -6.87 -9.62
N SER A 125 -24.87 -7.72 -8.64
CA SER A 125 -25.47 -9.03 -8.86
C SER A 125 -26.46 -9.28 -7.73
N THR A 126 -27.61 -9.86 -8.05
CA THR A 126 -28.66 -10.28 -7.11
C THR A 126 -28.17 -11.23 -6.00
N THR A 127 -26.92 -11.70 -6.08
CA THR A 127 -26.24 -12.53 -5.08
C THR A 127 -25.04 -11.86 -4.38
N ASN A 128 -24.53 -10.72 -4.87
CA ASN A 128 -23.35 -10.04 -4.33
C ASN A 128 -23.75 -8.72 -3.66
N LYS A 129 -24.04 -8.79 -2.36
CA LYS A 129 -24.22 -7.59 -1.53
C LYS A 129 -22.89 -6.84 -1.40
N LEU A 130 -22.95 -5.53 -1.17
CA LEU A 130 -21.79 -4.74 -0.72
C LEU A 130 -21.13 -5.44 0.46
N THR A 131 -19.90 -5.92 0.30
CA THR A 131 -19.26 -6.78 1.31
C THR A 131 -18.45 -5.98 2.32
N TYR A 132 -17.66 -4.98 1.87
CA TYR A 132 -16.71 -4.26 2.72
C TYR A 132 -16.61 -2.76 2.37
N LEU A 133 -16.28 -1.95 3.38
CA LEU A 133 -15.62 -0.65 3.23
C LEU A 133 -14.16 -0.83 3.65
N THR A 134 -13.23 -0.58 2.75
CA THR A 134 -11.80 -0.55 3.09
C THR A 134 -11.42 0.87 3.47
N LEU A 135 -10.84 1.08 4.65
CA LEU A 135 -10.22 2.34 5.08
C LEU A 135 -8.69 2.20 5.05
N ILE A 136 -7.99 3.17 4.49
CA ILE A 136 -6.53 3.13 4.31
C ILE A 136 -5.90 4.44 4.78
N PRO A 137 -5.57 4.57 6.08
CA PRO A 137 -4.71 5.66 6.55
C PRO A 137 -3.24 5.38 6.22
N SER A 138 -2.52 6.40 5.75
CA SER A 138 -1.08 6.30 5.50
C SER A 138 -0.34 7.58 5.84
N LEU A 139 0.92 7.43 6.24
CA LEU A 139 1.86 8.51 6.53
C LEU A 139 3.17 8.25 5.79
N TYR A 140 3.75 9.29 5.20
CA TYR A 140 5.12 9.28 4.72
C TYR A 140 5.80 10.60 5.05
N THR A 141 6.97 10.56 5.69
CA THR A 141 7.65 11.78 6.15
C THR A 141 8.22 12.59 5.01
N GLY A 142 8.67 11.94 3.92
CA GLY A 142 9.46 12.60 2.89
C GLY A 142 10.66 13.30 3.48
N THR A 143 10.83 14.59 3.15
CA THR A 143 11.97 15.43 3.56
C THR A 143 11.69 16.33 4.77
N ILE A 144 10.54 16.20 5.44
CA ILE A 144 10.15 17.11 6.54
C ILE A 144 11.08 17.02 7.75
N VAL A 145 11.74 15.87 7.95
CA VAL A 145 12.79 15.68 8.95
C VAL A 145 14.09 15.33 8.22
N PRO A 146 15.15 16.13 8.37
CA PRO A 146 16.44 15.83 7.75
C PRO A 146 16.94 14.44 8.11
N ASN A 147 17.42 13.71 7.11
CA ASN A 147 18.00 12.37 7.22
C ASN A 147 17.06 11.27 7.73
N LEU A 148 15.80 11.56 8.09
CA LEU A 148 14.82 10.59 8.55
C LEU A 148 13.82 10.29 7.43
N THR A 149 13.70 9.03 7.06
CA THR A 149 12.59 8.57 6.23
C THR A 149 11.76 7.59 7.04
N ALA A 150 10.48 7.89 7.23
CA ALA A 150 9.53 6.96 7.81
C ALA A 150 8.28 6.85 6.96
N GLY A 151 7.70 5.65 6.93
CA GLY A 151 6.46 5.36 6.24
C GLY A 151 5.59 4.43 7.10
N LEU A 152 4.29 4.64 7.04
CA LEU A 152 3.28 3.80 7.67
C LEU A 152 2.08 3.72 6.75
N ILE A 153 1.56 2.52 6.51
CA ILE A 153 0.29 2.29 5.82
C ILE A 153 -0.49 1.28 6.64
N SER A 154 -1.74 1.59 6.91
CA SER A 154 -2.68 0.63 7.48
C SER A 154 -3.85 0.48 6.53
N GLN A 155 -4.46 -0.70 6.50
CA GLN A 155 -5.75 -0.93 5.88
C GLN A 155 -6.64 -1.66 6.87
N MET A 156 -7.90 -1.25 6.89
CA MET A 156 -8.97 -1.85 7.67
C MET A 156 -10.11 -2.19 6.74
N ASP A 157 -10.53 -3.46 6.72
CA ASP A 157 -11.68 -3.93 5.95
C ASP A 157 -12.86 -4.11 6.91
N ILE A 158 -13.86 -3.23 6.77
CA ILE A 158 -15.05 -3.19 7.62
C ILE A 158 -16.19 -3.91 6.89
N PRO A 159 -16.69 -5.04 7.40
CA PRO A 159 -17.73 -5.81 6.73
C PRO A 159 -19.12 -5.22 6.91
N PHE A 160 -19.98 -5.38 5.90
CA PHE A 160 -21.39 -4.99 5.96
C PHE A 160 -22.37 -6.16 5.93
N ILE A 161 -21.87 -7.39 5.79
CA ILE A 161 -22.68 -8.60 5.76
C ILE A 161 -22.26 -9.56 6.86
N GLU A 162 -23.23 -10.34 7.35
CA GLU A 162 -23.00 -11.37 8.36
C GLU A 162 -22.08 -12.47 7.81
N GLY A 163 -21.15 -12.96 8.63
CA GLY A 163 -20.18 -13.99 8.27
C GLY A 163 -18.95 -13.49 7.50
N ALA A 164 -18.94 -12.23 7.06
CA ALA A 164 -17.74 -11.59 6.50
C ALA A 164 -16.73 -11.21 7.59
N GLU A 165 -15.46 -11.03 7.21
CA GLU A 165 -14.35 -10.90 8.16
C GLU A 165 -13.86 -9.47 8.28
N PHE A 166 -13.78 -8.97 9.52
CA PHE A 166 -13.05 -7.75 9.78
C PHE A 166 -11.56 -8.00 9.58
N GLY A 167 -10.91 -7.20 8.75
CA GLY A 167 -9.48 -7.28 8.49
C GLY A 167 -8.76 -6.03 8.97
N VAL A 168 -7.58 -6.20 9.56
CA VAL A 168 -6.64 -5.11 9.81
C VAL A 168 -5.25 -5.53 9.39
N ALA A 169 -4.54 -4.63 8.73
CA ALA A 169 -3.14 -4.82 8.48
C ALA A 169 -2.41 -3.48 8.54
N VAL A 170 -1.18 -3.53 9.02
CA VAL A 170 -0.31 -2.38 9.27
C VAL A 170 1.08 -2.71 8.77
N ILE A 171 1.66 -1.84 7.98
CA ILE A 171 3.02 -1.93 7.49
C ILE A 171 3.69 -0.61 7.77
N GLY A 172 4.87 -0.64 8.39
CA GLY A 172 5.63 0.58 8.63
C GLY A 172 7.11 0.32 8.73
N GLY A 173 7.88 1.39 8.49
CA GLY A 173 9.32 1.35 8.60
C GLY A 173 9.90 2.74 8.75
N VAL A 174 11.12 2.78 9.27
CA VAL A 174 11.92 3.98 9.47
C VAL A 174 13.37 3.68 9.16
N LYS A 175 14.05 4.63 8.53
CA LYS A 175 15.50 4.68 8.37
C LYS A 175 16.02 6.06 8.71
N TYR A 176 17.28 6.11 9.13
CA TYR A 176 17.94 7.35 9.46
C TYR A 176 19.36 7.39 8.88
N ASP A 177 19.67 8.39 8.05
CA ASP A 177 20.99 8.53 7.42
C ASP A 177 21.96 9.28 8.36
N LEU A 178 22.82 8.53 9.06
CA LEU A 178 23.86 9.09 9.91
C LEU A 178 25.13 9.36 9.08
N LYS A 179 25.46 10.63 8.87
CA LYS A 179 26.75 11.03 8.29
C LYS A 179 27.83 10.93 9.35
N VAL A 180 28.73 9.94 9.21
CA VAL A 180 29.78 9.65 10.20
C VAL A 180 31.07 10.41 9.89
N SER A 181 31.41 10.54 8.60
CA SER A 181 32.54 11.31 8.11
C SER A 181 32.31 11.69 6.64
N ASP A 182 33.23 12.44 6.05
CA ASP A 182 33.20 12.75 4.62
C ASP A 182 33.13 11.46 3.79
N GLY A 183 32.07 11.33 3.00
CA GLY A 183 31.82 10.18 2.14
C GLY A 183 31.22 8.94 2.84
N ILE A 184 31.19 8.85 4.17
CA ILE A 184 30.68 7.67 4.89
C ILE A 184 29.31 7.97 5.51
N THR A 185 28.32 7.18 5.11
CA THR A 185 26.96 7.20 5.69
C THR A 185 26.61 5.84 6.27
N VAL A 186 26.05 5.85 7.47
CA VAL A 186 25.52 4.70 8.17
C VAL A 186 24.01 4.87 8.28
N THR A 187 23.24 3.95 7.70
CA THR A 187 21.78 4.01 7.64
C THR A 187 21.18 2.83 8.38
N PRO A 188 20.95 2.94 9.71
CA PRO A 188 20.09 2.00 10.42
C PRO A 188 18.66 2.10 9.87
N GLN A 189 18.02 0.94 9.79
CA GLN A 189 16.65 0.81 9.32
C GLN A 189 15.92 -0.29 10.06
N VAL A 190 14.65 -0.06 10.36
CA VAL A 190 13.76 -1.02 11.00
C VAL A 190 12.36 -0.89 10.40
N GLY A 191 11.67 -2.01 10.25
CA GLY A 191 10.30 -2.07 9.82
C GLY A 191 9.56 -3.25 10.43
N ALA A 192 8.25 -3.13 10.44
CA ALA A 192 7.34 -4.16 10.90
C ALA A 192 6.16 -4.26 9.94
N ARG A 193 5.61 -5.46 9.81
CA ARG A 193 4.31 -5.68 9.20
C ARG A 193 3.48 -6.62 10.05
N PHE A 194 2.20 -6.28 10.15
CA PHE A 194 1.19 -7.05 10.84
C PHE A 194 -0.02 -7.17 9.92
N ALA A 195 -0.65 -8.34 9.85
CA ALA A 195 -1.93 -8.52 9.19
C ALA A 195 -2.73 -9.59 9.92
N ASN A 196 -4.01 -9.32 10.18
CA ASN A 196 -4.91 -10.31 10.70
C ASN A 196 -6.35 -10.08 10.25
N LYS A 197 -7.15 -11.15 10.26
CA LYS A 197 -8.58 -11.14 9.96
C LYS A 197 -9.32 -11.92 11.03
N ALA A 198 -10.52 -11.45 11.38
CA ALA A 198 -11.43 -12.15 12.27
C ALA A 198 -12.84 -12.14 11.69
N SER A 199 -13.48 -13.31 11.62
CA SER A 199 -14.88 -13.43 11.19
C SER A 199 -15.82 -12.73 12.17
N LEU A 200 -16.71 -11.88 11.64
CA LEU A 200 -17.83 -11.32 12.39
C LEU A 200 -18.95 -12.37 12.51
N ALA A 201 -18.83 -13.29 13.45
CA ALA A 201 -20.02 -13.88 14.06
C ALA A 201 -20.62 -12.84 15.04
N TYR A 202 -21.89 -12.87 15.42
CA TYR A 202 -22.41 -11.97 16.45
C TYR A 202 -22.12 -12.47 17.90
N PRO A 203 -20.88 -12.43 18.42
CA PRO A 203 -20.64 -12.04 19.81
C PRO A 203 -19.99 -10.65 19.86
N SER A 204 -20.02 -10.01 21.03
CA SER A 204 -19.59 -8.62 21.23
C SER A 204 -18.28 -8.28 20.50
N MET A 205 -18.18 -7.10 19.85
CA MET A 205 -16.94 -6.65 19.17
C MET A 205 -15.70 -6.71 20.09
N LEU A 206 -15.91 -6.66 21.41
CA LEU A 206 -14.88 -6.78 22.43
C LEU A 206 -14.25 -8.19 22.49
N ASP A 207 -15.04 -9.26 22.28
CA ASP A 207 -14.54 -10.64 22.31
C ASP A 207 -13.83 -11.04 21.01
N GLN A 208 -14.15 -10.37 19.91
CA GLN A 208 -13.45 -10.56 18.63
C GLN A 208 -12.15 -9.77 18.54
N ASN A 209 -12.08 -8.60 19.18
CA ASN A 209 -10.82 -7.87 19.34
C ASN A 209 -9.77 -8.69 20.11
N LYS A 210 -10.17 -9.58 21.03
CA LYS A 210 -9.25 -10.55 21.64
C LYS A 210 -8.72 -11.55 20.61
N LYS A 211 -9.60 -12.12 19.77
CA LYS A 211 -9.26 -13.04 18.68
C LYS A 211 -8.38 -12.44 17.56
N LEU A 212 -8.40 -11.12 17.37
CA LEU A 212 -7.51 -10.41 16.44
C LEU A 212 -6.03 -10.44 16.88
N PHE A 213 -5.77 -10.72 18.16
CA PHE A 213 -4.41 -10.85 18.71
C PHE A 213 -4.12 -12.24 19.28
N ASP A 214 -5.14 -13.06 19.51
CA ASP A 214 -4.97 -14.48 19.83
C ASP A 214 -4.68 -15.26 18.54
N ALA A 215 -3.46 -15.80 18.44
CA ALA A 215 -3.00 -16.54 17.27
C ALA A 215 -4.00 -17.63 16.84
N ASN A 216 -4.57 -17.51 15.65
CA ASN A 216 -5.44 -18.54 15.09
C ASN A 216 -4.66 -19.40 14.07
N THR A 217 -4.73 -20.71 14.27
CA THR A 217 -3.89 -21.77 13.71
C THR A 217 -4.24 -22.19 12.28
N ASP A 218 -4.80 -21.31 11.45
CA ASP A 218 -5.23 -21.70 10.11
C ASP A 218 -4.15 -21.41 9.06
N ASN A 219 -3.56 -22.52 8.60
CA ASN A 219 -2.60 -22.64 7.51
C ASN A 219 -3.10 -21.94 6.23
N GLY A 220 -2.74 -20.67 6.06
CA GLY A 220 -2.95 -19.90 4.83
C GLY A 220 -1.63 -19.31 4.36
N GLY A 221 -1.12 -19.80 3.22
CA GLY A 221 0.18 -19.43 2.67
C GLY A 221 0.45 -17.93 2.61
N VAL A 222 1.69 -17.55 2.88
CA VAL A 222 2.23 -16.20 2.70
C VAL A 222 2.05 -15.81 1.23
N LYS A 223 1.03 -15.00 0.91
CA LYS A 223 1.00 -14.28 -0.36
C LYS A 223 1.97 -13.12 -0.27
N ASP A 224 2.97 -13.16 -1.12
CA ASP A 224 3.94 -12.10 -1.34
C ASP A 224 3.24 -10.84 -1.89
N ASN A 225 3.87 -9.68 -1.68
CA ASN A 225 3.53 -8.36 -2.23
C ASN A 225 2.18 -7.74 -1.85
N ASN A 226 2.17 -6.94 -0.78
CA ASN A 226 1.17 -5.90 -0.44
C ASN A 226 -0.32 -6.29 -0.43
N ASN A 227 -0.64 -7.56 -0.67
CA ASN A 227 -1.99 -8.07 -0.62
C ASN A 227 -2.25 -8.53 0.81
N MET A 228 -2.86 -7.64 1.59
CA MET A 228 -3.12 -7.74 3.05
C MET A 228 -4.17 -8.81 3.39
N SER A 229 -4.21 -9.90 2.63
CA SER A 229 -5.16 -11.00 2.74
C SER A 229 -4.71 -12.13 3.68
N ALA A 230 -3.58 -11.97 4.37
CA ALA A 230 -3.00 -13.01 5.23
C ALA A 230 -3.63 -13.02 6.63
N TYR A 231 -4.01 -14.21 7.11
CA TYR A 231 -4.30 -14.45 8.52
C TYR A 231 -3.00 -14.51 9.31
N GLY A 232 -2.99 -13.94 10.52
CA GLY A 232 -1.92 -14.15 11.50
C GLY A 232 -0.50 -13.86 11.01
N LEU A 233 -0.25 -12.70 10.40
CA LEU A 233 1.09 -12.27 10.00
C LEU A 233 1.67 -11.28 11.01
N LEU A 234 2.89 -11.54 11.49
CA LEU A 234 3.74 -10.55 12.15
C LEU A 234 5.19 -10.77 11.72
N ASN A 235 5.81 -9.81 11.03
CA ASN A 235 7.24 -9.83 10.75
C ASN A 235 7.91 -8.54 11.19
N LEU A 236 9.17 -8.68 11.62
CA LEU A 236 10.09 -7.59 11.89
C LEU A 236 11.26 -7.69 10.93
N LYS A 237 11.73 -6.57 10.42
CA LYS A 237 12.98 -6.48 9.66
C LYS A 237 13.81 -5.33 10.20
N ALA A 238 15.07 -5.58 10.47
CA ALA A 238 15.99 -4.57 10.97
C ALA A 238 17.36 -4.78 10.34
N GLY A 239 18.09 -3.70 10.12
CA GLY A 239 19.37 -3.77 9.44
C GLY A 239 20.06 -2.43 9.40
N ILE A 240 21.21 -2.44 8.75
CA ILE A 240 22.11 -1.31 8.62
C ILE A 240 22.76 -1.37 7.25
N ASP A 241 22.73 -0.25 6.54
CA ASP A 241 23.54 -0.02 5.35
C ASP A 241 24.72 0.88 5.72
N ILE A 242 25.91 0.57 5.21
CA ILE A 242 27.12 1.36 5.37
C ILE A 242 27.65 1.66 3.96
N SER A 243 27.49 2.90 3.51
CA SER A 243 27.93 3.33 2.19
C SER A 243 29.18 4.20 2.28
N GLY A 244 30.09 4.04 1.31
CA GLY A 244 31.25 4.91 1.13
C GLY A 244 32.47 4.56 1.97
N LEU A 245 32.45 3.45 2.72
CA LEU A 245 33.64 2.89 3.36
C LEU A 245 34.71 2.50 2.30
N ILE A 246 34.24 1.99 1.17
CA ILE A 246 35.01 1.80 -0.06
C ILE A 246 34.26 2.56 -1.15
N SER A 247 34.99 3.21 -2.06
CA SER A 247 34.40 3.98 -3.15
C SER A 247 33.35 3.14 -3.90
N ASN A 248 32.20 3.76 -4.19
CA ASN A 248 31.05 3.16 -4.88
C ASN A 248 30.51 1.86 -4.26
N THR A 249 30.81 1.57 -2.98
CA THR A 249 30.37 0.35 -2.31
C THR A 249 29.43 0.64 -1.15
N THR A 250 28.35 -0.15 -1.07
CA THR A 250 27.45 -0.23 0.08
C THR A 250 27.50 -1.63 0.68
N PHE A 251 27.83 -1.73 1.96
CA PHE A 251 27.70 -2.96 2.73
C PHE A 251 26.37 -2.97 3.45
N SER A 252 25.63 -4.05 3.34
CA SER A 252 24.32 -4.22 3.96
C SER A 252 24.33 -5.42 4.89
N PHE A 253 23.82 -5.21 6.10
CA PHE A 253 23.52 -6.27 7.04
C PHE A 253 22.07 -6.15 7.46
N TRP A 254 21.28 -7.20 7.29
CA TRP A 254 19.90 -7.20 7.76
C TRP A 254 19.43 -8.55 8.28
N TYR A 255 18.50 -8.45 9.22
CA TYR A 255 17.73 -9.55 9.77
C TYR A 255 16.26 -9.36 9.41
N GLN A 256 15.61 -10.42 8.96
CA GLN A 256 14.17 -10.50 8.78
C GLN A 256 13.64 -11.67 9.60
N SER A 257 12.71 -11.41 10.50
CA SER A 257 12.05 -12.47 11.25
C SER A 257 11.21 -13.35 10.33
N ARG A 258 10.99 -14.60 10.74
CA ARG A 258 9.85 -15.38 10.26
C ARG A 258 8.54 -14.76 10.73
N ASN A 259 7.42 -15.35 10.32
CA ASN A 259 6.13 -15.00 10.89
C ASN A 259 6.14 -15.33 12.39
N LEU A 260 6.05 -14.30 13.24
CA LEU A 260 6.13 -14.42 14.69
C LEU A 260 4.83 -14.92 15.32
N LEU A 261 3.74 -14.96 14.54
CA LEU A 261 2.47 -15.57 14.94
C LEU A 261 2.31 -17.02 14.46
N ASP A 262 3.28 -17.54 13.71
CA ASP A 262 3.29 -18.94 13.29
C ASP A 262 3.64 -19.84 14.47
N THR A 263 2.64 -20.56 14.97
CA THR A 263 2.79 -21.53 16.06
C THR A 263 3.05 -22.95 15.54
N ALA A 264 2.98 -23.16 14.22
CA ALA A 264 3.09 -24.46 13.58
C ALA A 264 4.55 -24.81 13.27
N ASP A 265 5.38 -24.94 14.30
CA ASP A 265 6.54 -25.84 14.30
C ASP A 265 7.24 -25.77 15.66
N GLY A 266 7.23 -26.88 16.40
CA GLY A 266 8.01 -27.08 17.63
C GLY A 266 9.54 -27.00 17.44
N ALA A 267 10.01 -26.76 16.21
CA ALA A 267 11.39 -26.42 15.90
C ALA A 267 11.49 -24.91 15.66
N LYS A 268 12.14 -24.20 16.60
CA LYS A 268 12.47 -22.77 16.54
C LYS A 268 13.26 -22.44 15.27
N LYS A 269 12.60 -22.22 14.13
CA LYS A 269 13.26 -21.79 12.90
C LYS A 269 13.61 -20.31 13.05
N ALA A 270 14.90 -19.99 13.07
CA ALA A 270 15.39 -18.62 13.14
C ALA A 270 14.94 -17.81 11.91
N GLY A 271 14.89 -16.48 12.04
CA GLY A 271 14.72 -15.58 10.89
C GLY A 271 15.88 -15.66 9.90
N THR A 272 15.76 -14.92 8.80
CA THR A 272 16.80 -14.82 7.78
C THR A 272 17.77 -13.71 8.13
N LEU A 273 19.06 -14.01 8.17
CA LEU A 273 20.13 -13.03 8.22
C LEU A 273 20.78 -12.97 6.84
N ASN A 274 21.02 -11.76 6.33
CA ASN A 274 21.66 -11.54 5.05
C ASN A 274 22.75 -10.49 5.21
N VAL A 275 23.90 -10.79 4.61
CA VAL A 275 25.03 -9.88 4.50
C VAL A 275 25.34 -9.76 3.02
N SER A 276 25.35 -8.53 2.51
CA SER A 276 25.64 -8.27 1.11
C SER A 276 26.54 -7.05 0.94
N ALA A 277 27.20 -6.99 -0.21
CA ALA A 277 27.94 -5.83 -0.67
C ALA A 277 27.47 -5.49 -2.09
N LYS A 278 27.05 -4.25 -2.30
CA LYS A 278 26.65 -3.72 -3.60
C LYS A 278 27.71 -2.74 -4.08
N ILE A 279 28.22 -2.96 -5.28
CA ILE A 279 29.16 -2.07 -5.96
C ILE A 279 28.39 -1.37 -7.08
N ALA A 280 28.32 -0.04 -7.05
CA ALA A 280 27.82 0.75 -8.17
C ALA A 280 28.95 0.89 -9.21
N LEU A 281 28.68 0.45 -10.44
CA LEU A 281 29.57 0.61 -11.59
C LEU A 281 29.36 1.97 -12.25
#